data_AF-A0A9D5J0G4-F1
#
_entry.id   AF-A0A9D5J0G4-F1
#
_cell.length_a   1.000
_cell.length_b   1.000
_cell.length_c   1.000
_cell.angle_alpha   90.00
_cell.angle_beta   90.00
_cell.angle_gamma   90.00
#
_symmetry.space_group_name_H-M   'P 1'
#
loop_
_entity.id
_entity.type
_entity.pdbx_description
1 polymer ?
#
loop_
_entity_poly.entity_id
_entity_poly.type
_entity_poly.pdbx_seq_one_letter_code
_entity_poly.pdbx_strand_id
1 'polypeptide(L)'
;MVRKIYHLLSVIVLISASQTFVSCSNEEENETPKEILLNGEKLEISVGEEAFVAPIKMRATEQEKDSTVDLGNGIVAKMAMTADRTAPTTTAAATRATTMSDGHYTIYILDASGNRLTGTDKELSGTVTGGNFVPDHQASIKLPNGTYTFVCHNDAVVAQGNNLKITNSSITTTCPMIGVVTKTLGSGTAHISFTLKHYAARVRTEVTTYTAYAEMDNNNSSFSSVSNGLTELSLSLKGDAPSRAASGSMMYTEASAKQFENVGAQAYSSVVKPFKTNGNYVYIPLAPGETIAVGDLKYHFNGKIYGKAANAVFPNKEEMQANHSYLITLKFASKTPLLLFQDGTVGYKGNESAGRVPVGVVTKEKTVETDTGTAMALNNAGDAIFYIPIAGNYLLPYSDTNVGQLFDIETDGLHYTYEYETGTSFQGHLSGPGMQFPPAAPVSDYQENGNYLYPAFHMAAHYAPGVPTQNLGKWFLPTGSQWRDALMPILKLPKTKFEGVNSDGQFTEYMQFLSDPDADFDALGGKVTVPLSLPTLQALFTAVGGTFPDGLYNVAGGFTLAGNRVHYIVAQPTRIVTTWTQMADMFPAHVRPFVHF
;
A
#
# COMPACT_ATOMS: atom_id res chain seq x y z
N MET A 1 -43.47 32.84 34.30
CA MET A 1 -42.85 33.72 35.30
C MET A 1 -41.49 34.14 34.76
N VAL A 2 -41.34 35.41 34.36
CA VAL A 2 -40.10 36.22 34.16
C VAL A 2 -38.95 35.58 33.33
N ARG A 3 -38.68 35.87 32.05
CA ARG A 3 -38.43 37.10 31.23
C ARG A 3 -36.98 37.63 31.30
N LYS A 4 -36.29 37.63 30.13
CA LYS A 4 -35.23 38.53 29.57
C LYS A 4 -34.71 37.85 28.28
N ILE A 5 -34.99 38.22 27.01
CA ILE A 5 -34.92 39.46 26.20
C ILE A 5 -33.57 40.16 26.28
N TYR A 6 -32.81 40.19 25.16
CA TYR A 6 -32.11 41.34 24.51
C TYR A 6 -31.57 40.82 23.14
N HIS A 7 -32.16 41.17 21.98
CA HIS A 7 -31.97 42.33 21.09
C HIS A 7 -30.83 42.22 20.04
N LEU A 8 -31.27 42.22 18.77
CA LEU A 8 -30.55 42.52 17.51
C LEU A 8 -29.79 43.86 17.58
N LEU A 9 -28.63 43.95 16.91
CA LEU A 9 -28.32 45.02 15.94
C LEU A 9 -27.01 44.75 15.18
N SER A 10 -27.11 44.79 13.85
CA SER A 10 -26.04 44.75 12.85
C SER A 10 -25.20 46.03 12.86
N VAL A 11 -23.87 45.92 12.73
CA VAL A 11 -23.02 46.93 12.08
C VAL A 11 -21.79 46.24 11.44
N ILE A 12 -21.66 46.37 10.12
CA ILE A 12 -20.44 46.12 9.34
C ILE A 12 -19.49 47.29 9.57
N VAL A 13 -18.26 47.03 10.02
CA VAL A 13 -17.12 47.96 9.89
C VAL A 13 -15.87 47.14 9.59
N LEU A 14 -15.31 47.35 8.39
CA LEU A 14 -13.94 46.99 8.03
C LEU A 14 -12.97 47.87 8.83
N ILE A 15 -12.09 47.26 9.62
CA ILE A 15 -10.83 47.90 10.03
C ILE A 15 -9.71 46.88 9.89
N SER A 16 -8.87 47.15 8.90
CA SER A 16 -7.49 46.69 8.76
C SER A 16 -6.69 46.99 10.02
N ALA A 17 -6.13 45.96 10.65
CA ALA A 17 -5.10 46.09 11.67
C ALA A 17 -3.99 45.09 11.36
N SER A 18 -2.97 45.59 10.65
CA SER A 18 -1.64 45.04 10.62
C SER A 18 -1.10 44.96 12.05
N GLN A 19 -0.83 43.75 12.54
CA GLN A 19 -0.04 43.55 13.75
C GLN A 19 1.32 42.98 13.39
N THR A 20 2.30 43.83 13.65
CA THR A 20 3.74 43.65 13.64
C THR A 20 4.16 42.54 14.61
N PHE A 21 4.91 41.55 14.14
CA PHE A 21 5.80 40.79 15.00
C PHE A 21 7.13 41.54 15.11
N VAL A 22 7.43 42.01 16.31
CA VAL A 22 8.74 42.52 16.71
C VAL A 22 9.52 41.36 17.30
N SER A 23 10.65 41.02 16.68
CA SER A 23 11.72 40.24 17.30
C SER A 23 12.99 41.09 17.23
N CYS A 24 13.52 41.49 18.38
CA CYS A 24 14.72 42.32 18.49
C CYS A 24 16.00 41.46 18.54
N SER A 25 16.89 41.67 17.56
CA SER A 25 18.36 41.69 17.61
C SER A 25 18.85 41.48 16.17
N ASN A 26 19.57 42.34 15.46
CA ASN A 26 20.45 43.46 15.79
C ASN A 26 20.02 44.72 15.00
N GLU A 27 20.65 45.86 15.31
CA GLU A 27 20.60 47.05 14.47
C GLU A 27 21.06 46.70 13.04
N GLU A 28 20.12 46.69 12.09
CA GLU A 28 20.44 46.78 10.66
C GLU A 28 19.98 48.15 10.17
N GLU A 29 20.93 48.85 9.56
CA GLU A 29 20.72 50.09 8.83
C GLU A 29 19.45 50.01 7.97
N ASN A 30 18.76 51.13 7.82
CA ASN A 30 17.87 51.33 6.68
C ASN A 30 18.71 51.20 5.39
N GLU A 31 18.98 49.97 4.94
CA GLU A 31 19.54 49.73 3.62
C GLU A 31 18.53 50.28 2.63
N THR A 32 18.96 51.26 1.84
CA THR A 32 18.22 51.70 0.65
C THR A 32 17.84 50.48 -0.19
N PRO A 33 16.61 50.41 -0.76
CA PRO A 33 16.23 49.29 -1.60
C PRO A 33 17.29 49.04 -2.66
N LYS A 34 17.80 47.81 -2.74
CA LYS A 34 18.81 47.44 -3.71
C LYS A 34 18.18 47.47 -5.10
N GLU A 35 18.71 48.34 -5.96
CA GLU A 35 18.19 48.53 -7.32
C GLU A 35 19.21 48.11 -8.37
N ILE A 36 18.70 47.77 -9.54
CA ILE A 36 19.50 47.53 -10.74
C ILE A 36 19.34 48.75 -11.64
N LEU A 37 20.45 49.38 -11.97
CA LEU A 37 20.50 50.47 -12.94
C LEU A 37 21.12 49.97 -14.25
N LEU A 38 20.47 50.24 -15.37
CA LEU A 38 21.01 50.03 -16.71
C LEU A 38 21.21 51.41 -17.35
N ASN A 39 22.47 51.78 -17.60
CA ASN A 39 22.84 53.10 -18.11
C ASN A 39 22.29 54.29 -17.29
N GLY A 40 22.10 54.09 -15.98
CA GLY A 40 21.57 55.11 -15.07
C GLY A 40 20.04 55.14 -14.95
N GLU A 41 19.32 54.32 -15.72
CA GLU A 41 17.87 54.14 -15.62
C GLU A 41 17.54 52.87 -14.83
N LYS A 42 16.44 52.88 -14.06
CA LYS A 42 16.00 51.70 -13.30
C LYS A 42 15.62 50.56 -14.24
N LEU A 43 16.15 49.36 -13.97
CA LEU A 43 15.87 48.13 -14.67
C LEU A 43 15.08 47.18 -13.77
N GLU A 44 13.91 46.77 -14.23
CA GLU A 44 13.12 45.71 -13.62
C GLU A 44 13.41 44.37 -14.29
N ILE A 45 13.51 43.32 -13.48
CA ILE A 45 13.68 41.96 -13.97
C ILE A 45 12.56 41.08 -13.42
N SER A 46 11.82 40.44 -14.33
CA SER A 46 10.86 39.40 -13.99
C SER A 46 11.36 38.05 -14.45
N VAL A 47 11.07 37.02 -13.65
CA VAL A 47 11.46 35.64 -13.94
C VAL A 47 10.23 34.76 -13.79
N GLY A 48 9.93 33.99 -14.83
CA GLY A 48 8.94 32.92 -14.81
C GLY A 48 9.56 31.58 -15.19
N GLU A 49 8.84 30.50 -14.94
CA GLU A 49 9.24 29.11 -15.19
C GLU A 49 8.25 28.45 -16.15
N GLU A 50 8.73 27.61 -17.07
CA GLU A 50 7.82 26.78 -17.87
C GLU A 50 7.20 25.68 -17.00
N ALA A 51 5.92 25.34 -17.21
CA ALA A 51 5.34 24.23 -16.48
C ALA A 51 5.92 22.89 -16.96
N PHE A 52 6.17 21.96 -16.04
CA PHE A 52 6.40 20.56 -16.39
C PHE A 52 5.23 20.01 -17.20
N VAL A 53 5.55 19.37 -18.32
CA VAL A 53 4.56 18.82 -19.24
C VAL A 53 4.33 17.34 -18.92
N ALA A 54 3.07 16.92 -18.94
CA ALA A 54 2.74 15.51 -18.93
C ALA A 54 2.96 14.94 -20.34
N PRO A 55 3.76 13.88 -20.52
CA PRO A 55 4.01 13.34 -21.86
C PRO A 55 2.70 12.98 -22.56
N ILE A 56 2.62 13.27 -23.86
CA ILE A 56 1.45 12.98 -24.69
C ILE A 56 1.34 11.47 -24.82
N LYS A 57 0.19 10.89 -24.45
CA LYS A 57 -0.09 9.46 -24.63
C LYS A 57 0.02 9.10 -26.12
N MET A 58 1.13 8.51 -26.55
CA MET A 58 1.16 7.77 -27.82
C MET A 58 0.43 6.44 -27.61
N ARG A 59 -0.73 6.29 -28.25
CA ARG A 59 -1.52 5.04 -28.27
C ARG A 59 -0.67 3.89 -28.83
N ALA A 60 -0.43 2.86 -28.02
CA ALA A 60 -0.36 1.44 -28.42
C ALA A 60 -0.32 0.54 -27.17
N THR A 61 -1.23 -0.45 -27.11
CA THR A 61 -1.26 -1.63 -26.22
C THR A 61 -1.13 -1.42 -24.70
N GLU A 62 -2.23 -1.05 -24.05
CA GLU A 62 -2.40 -0.82 -22.60
C GLU A 62 -2.20 -2.05 -21.68
N GLN A 63 -1.52 -3.11 -22.12
CA GLN A 63 -1.31 -4.32 -21.31
C GLN A 63 0.14 -4.85 -21.24
N GLU A 64 1.08 -4.28 -22.00
CA GLU A 64 2.48 -4.78 -22.08
C GLU A 64 3.52 -4.00 -21.24
N LYS A 65 3.14 -2.94 -20.50
CA LYS A 65 4.12 -2.10 -19.74
C LYS A 65 4.31 -2.49 -18.28
N ASP A 66 3.40 -3.27 -17.70
CA ASP A 66 3.50 -3.68 -16.31
C ASP A 66 4.45 -4.88 -16.19
N SER A 67 5.53 -4.73 -15.40
CA SER A 67 6.36 -5.89 -15.03
C SER A 67 6.01 -6.35 -13.62
N THR A 68 5.88 -7.67 -13.49
CA THR A 68 5.75 -8.33 -12.20
C THR A 68 7.10 -8.92 -11.82
N VAL A 69 7.60 -8.57 -10.64
CA VAL A 69 8.84 -9.09 -10.07
C VAL A 69 8.50 -9.86 -8.81
N ASP A 70 8.87 -11.14 -8.78
CA ASP A 70 8.86 -11.93 -7.56
C ASP A 70 10.15 -11.67 -6.78
N LEU A 71 10.04 -11.23 -5.54
CA LEU A 71 11.18 -10.91 -4.69
C LEU A 71 11.76 -12.15 -3.99
N GLY A 72 11.18 -13.34 -4.21
CA GLY A 72 11.68 -14.61 -3.67
C GLY A 72 11.42 -14.83 -2.18
N ASN A 73 10.93 -13.81 -1.46
CA ASN A 73 10.57 -13.85 -0.04
C ASN A 73 9.05 -13.96 0.20
N GLY A 74 8.30 -14.30 -0.85
CA GLY A 74 6.84 -14.35 -0.86
C GLY A 74 6.17 -13.01 -1.14
N ILE A 75 6.91 -11.95 -1.48
CA ILE A 75 6.35 -10.67 -1.93
C ILE A 75 6.48 -10.55 -3.46
N VAL A 76 5.44 -10.03 -4.09
CA VAL A 76 5.41 -9.72 -5.52
C VAL A 76 5.23 -8.22 -5.70
N ALA A 77 6.03 -7.62 -6.57
CA ALA A 77 5.94 -6.22 -6.93
C ALA A 77 5.45 -6.08 -8.37
N LYS A 78 4.46 -5.23 -8.58
CA LYS A 78 4.00 -4.79 -9.90
C LYS A 78 4.42 -3.35 -10.12
N MET A 79 5.23 -3.11 -11.15
CA MET A 79 5.66 -1.77 -11.54
C MET A 79 4.84 -1.26 -12.73
N ALA A 80 4.39 -0.01 -12.64
CA ALA A 80 3.91 0.78 -13.77
C ALA A 80 4.66 2.11 -13.83
N MET A 81 4.70 2.73 -15.01
CA MET A 81 5.20 4.10 -15.18
C MET A 81 4.26 4.87 -16.09
N THR A 82 3.84 6.06 -15.65
CA THR A 82 2.88 6.89 -16.37
C THR A 82 3.28 8.36 -16.33
N ALA A 83 2.66 9.17 -17.19
CA ALA A 83 2.70 10.62 -17.13
C ALA A 83 2.22 11.11 -15.75
N ASP A 84 3.04 11.87 -15.03
CA ASP A 84 2.60 12.50 -13.79
C ASP A 84 1.86 13.81 -14.11
N ARG A 85 0.57 13.82 -13.83
CA ARG A 85 -0.33 14.98 -14.04
C ARG A 85 -0.65 15.71 -12.74
N THR A 86 0.01 15.35 -11.64
CA THR A 86 -0.17 16.05 -10.37
C THR A 86 0.36 17.47 -10.56
N ALA A 87 -0.51 18.47 -10.39
CA ALA A 87 -0.06 19.86 -10.32
C ALA A 87 0.97 19.96 -9.17
N PRO A 88 2.09 20.68 -9.34
CA PRO A 88 3.06 20.87 -8.26
C PRO A 88 2.31 21.41 -7.04
N THR A 89 2.31 20.63 -5.97
CA THR A 89 1.59 20.96 -4.74
C THR A 89 2.50 21.86 -3.93
N THR A 90 2.26 23.18 -3.99
CA THR A 90 2.84 24.10 -3.01
C THR A 90 1.98 24.06 -1.75
N THR A 91 2.60 23.78 -0.61
CA THR A 91 1.98 23.99 0.69
C THR A 91 1.64 25.48 0.86
N ALA A 92 0.41 25.73 1.31
CA ALA A 92 -0.20 26.99 1.75
C ALA A 92 -0.64 27.99 0.66
N ALA A 93 -1.93 27.86 0.31
CA ALA A 93 -2.90 28.93 0.04
C ALA A 93 -2.38 30.28 -0.52
N ALA A 94 -2.40 30.42 -1.85
CA ALA A 94 -2.70 31.68 -2.50
C ALA A 94 -3.37 31.45 -3.87
N THR A 95 -4.51 32.12 -4.06
CA THR A 95 -5.29 32.19 -5.29
C THR A 95 -4.47 32.72 -6.48
N ARG A 96 -4.53 32.01 -7.61
CA ARG A 96 -4.18 32.46 -8.98
C ARG A 96 -2.87 33.26 -9.12
N ALA A 97 -1.75 32.57 -8.92
CA ALA A 97 -0.54 32.76 -9.70
C ALA A 97 0.19 31.41 -9.72
N THR A 98 0.68 30.97 -10.87
CA THR A 98 1.62 29.85 -10.98
C THR A 98 2.86 30.21 -10.17
N THR A 99 2.91 29.77 -8.91
CA THR A 99 4.04 30.03 -8.01
C THR A 99 5.23 29.22 -8.50
N MET A 100 6.12 29.91 -9.22
CA MET A 100 7.49 29.50 -9.52
C MET A 100 8.21 29.08 -8.24
N SER A 101 9.20 28.19 -8.35
CA SER A 101 10.07 27.88 -7.22
C SER A 101 10.93 29.12 -6.85
N ASP A 102 10.76 29.61 -5.62
CA ASP A 102 11.62 30.67 -5.09
C ASP A 102 13.07 30.15 -5.01
N GLY A 103 14.05 31.02 -5.29
CA GLY A 103 15.45 30.61 -5.29
C GLY A 103 16.41 31.73 -5.62
N HIS A 104 17.70 31.44 -5.52
CA HIS A 104 18.76 32.35 -5.93
C HIS A 104 19.15 32.10 -7.39
N TYR A 105 19.44 33.19 -8.10
CA TYR A 105 19.67 33.23 -9.54
C TYR A 105 20.81 34.16 -9.89
N THR A 106 21.55 33.79 -10.92
CA THR A 106 22.62 34.59 -11.51
C THR A 106 22.25 34.96 -12.94
N ILE A 107 22.48 36.22 -13.31
CA ILE A 107 22.27 36.77 -14.65
C ILE A 107 23.58 37.34 -15.17
N TYR A 108 24.08 36.83 -16.29
CA TYR A 108 25.21 37.43 -17.01
C TYR A 108 24.82 37.85 -18.42
N ILE A 109 25.69 38.66 -19.03
CA ILE A 109 25.45 39.31 -20.32
C ILE A 109 26.45 38.83 -21.37
N LEU A 110 25.94 38.49 -22.55
CA LEU A 110 26.73 38.21 -23.74
C LEU A 110 26.62 39.38 -24.73
N ASP A 111 27.73 39.70 -25.39
CA ASP A 111 27.74 40.61 -26.53
C ASP A 111 27.04 40.02 -27.77
N ALA A 112 26.94 40.82 -28.84
CA ALA A 112 26.32 40.40 -30.09
C ALA A 112 27.05 39.21 -30.77
N SER A 113 28.33 39.01 -30.47
CA SER A 113 29.14 37.88 -30.96
C SER A 113 29.01 36.63 -30.08
N GLY A 114 28.30 36.72 -28.95
CA GLY A 114 28.08 35.62 -28.01
C GLY A 114 29.18 35.48 -26.96
N ASN A 115 30.11 36.43 -26.84
CA ASN A 115 31.13 36.41 -25.80
C ASN A 115 30.57 36.97 -24.50
N ARG A 116 30.91 36.32 -23.37
CA ARG A 116 30.52 36.83 -22.05
C ARG A 116 31.26 38.12 -21.75
N LEU A 117 30.49 39.15 -21.42
CA LEU A 117 31.04 40.37 -20.86
C LEU A 117 31.48 40.09 -19.43
N THR A 118 32.68 40.54 -19.08
CA THR A 118 33.29 40.33 -17.76
C THR A 118 33.48 41.66 -17.05
N GLY A 119 33.42 41.64 -15.72
CA GLY A 119 33.45 42.83 -14.87
C GLY A 119 32.39 42.74 -13.77
N THR A 120 32.63 43.43 -12.66
CA THR A 120 31.69 43.46 -11.51
C THR A 120 30.35 44.13 -11.86
N ASP A 121 30.28 44.83 -13.00
CA ASP A 121 29.09 45.51 -13.53
C ASP A 121 28.47 44.80 -14.74
N LYS A 122 28.77 43.51 -14.92
CA LYS A 122 28.30 42.66 -16.05
C LYS A 122 27.62 41.36 -15.60
N GLU A 123 27.47 41.18 -14.30
CA GLU A 123 26.80 40.06 -13.67
C GLU A 123 25.89 40.57 -12.55
N LEU A 124 24.74 39.92 -12.40
CA LEU A 124 23.78 40.18 -11.35
C LEU A 124 23.53 38.88 -10.60
N SER A 125 23.39 38.98 -9.29
CA SER A 125 22.95 37.88 -8.42
C SER A 125 21.80 38.39 -7.55
N GLY A 126 20.85 37.51 -7.28
CA GLY A 126 19.64 37.89 -6.58
C GLY A 126 18.69 36.73 -6.31
N THR A 127 17.73 36.99 -5.44
CA THR A 127 16.68 36.03 -5.09
C THR A 127 15.42 36.35 -5.88
N VAL A 128 14.82 35.33 -6.50
CA VAL A 128 13.48 35.44 -7.08
C VAL A 128 12.46 34.99 -6.06
N THR A 129 11.48 35.85 -5.78
CA THR A 129 10.33 35.55 -4.92
C THR A 129 9.04 35.96 -5.62
N GLY A 130 8.12 35.01 -5.82
CA GLY A 130 6.86 35.28 -6.52
C GLY A 130 7.05 35.81 -7.95
N GLY A 131 8.14 35.44 -8.61
CA GLY A 131 8.50 35.86 -9.98
C GLY A 131 9.21 37.21 -10.10
N ASN A 132 9.44 37.92 -8.99
CA ASN A 132 10.20 39.17 -8.98
C ASN A 132 11.65 38.91 -8.57
N PHE A 133 12.62 39.43 -9.34
CA PHE A 133 14.03 39.33 -9.00
C PHE A 133 14.45 40.48 -8.07
N VAL A 134 14.97 40.13 -6.90
CA VAL A 134 15.50 41.05 -5.90
C VAL A 134 17.03 40.92 -5.87
N PRO A 135 17.80 41.96 -6.25
CA PRO A 135 19.26 41.86 -6.33
C PRO A 135 19.91 41.79 -4.93
N ASP A 136 20.98 41.02 -4.81
CA ASP A 136 21.69 40.84 -3.52
C ASP A 136 22.42 42.12 -3.07
N HIS A 137 22.76 42.99 -4.02
CA HIS A 137 23.42 44.27 -3.82
C HIS A 137 22.98 45.27 -4.90
N GLN A 138 23.22 46.57 -4.65
CA GLN A 138 22.97 47.59 -5.68
C GLN A 138 23.90 47.36 -6.87
N ALA A 139 23.32 47.22 -8.06
CA ALA A 139 24.05 46.92 -9.29
C ALA A 139 23.83 48.01 -10.33
N SER A 140 24.91 48.45 -10.99
CA SER A 140 24.84 49.47 -12.05
C SER A 140 25.56 48.97 -13.30
N ILE A 141 24.79 48.45 -14.25
CA ILE A 141 25.29 47.95 -15.53
C ILE A 141 25.42 49.10 -16.53
N LYS A 142 26.60 49.27 -17.12
CA LYS A 142 26.82 50.17 -18.27
C LYS A 142 27.04 49.38 -19.54
N LEU A 143 26.15 49.56 -20.52
CA LEU A 143 26.22 48.92 -21.83
C LEU A 143 25.93 49.96 -22.92
N PRO A 144 26.82 50.13 -23.93
CA PRO A 144 26.50 50.94 -25.10
C PRO A 144 25.21 50.48 -25.79
N ASN A 145 24.63 51.34 -26.63
CA ASN A 145 23.51 50.92 -27.48
C ASN A 145 23.96 49.75 -28.37
N GLY A 146 23.21 48.66 -28.33
CA GLY A 146 23.59 47.42 -29.00
C GLY A 146 22.66 46.26 -28.63
N THR A 147 22.85 45.12 -29.29
CA THR A 147 22.10 43.89 -29.01
C THR A 147 22.92 43.01 -28.07
N TYR A 148 22.29 42.61 -26.97
CA TYR A 148 22.88 41.77 -25.93
C TYR A 148 22.00 40.56 -25.64
N THR A 149 22.60 39.47 -25.21
CA THR A 149 21.88 38.30 -24.71
C THR A 149 22.08 38.20 -23.21
N PHE A 150 20.99 38.27 -22.46
CA PHE A 150 20.97 38.04 -21.02
C PHE A 150 20.66 36.58 -20.76
N VAL A 151 21.39 35.97 -19.83
CA VAL A 151 21.25 34.55 -19.48
C VAL A 151 21.07 34.46 -17.98
N CYS A 152 19.93 33.94 -17.55
CA CYS A 152 19.55 33.73 -16.15
C CYS A 152 19.59 32.24 -15.83
N HIS A 153 20.21 31.84 -14.73
CA HIS A 153 20.20 30.46 -14.25
C HIS A 153 20.15 30.40 -12.72
N ASN A 154 19.59 29.31 -12.17
CA ASN A 154 19.61 29.07 -10.73
C ASN A 154 20.92 28.41 -10.28
N ASP A 155 21.05 28.21 -8.96
CA ASP A 155 22.24 27.61 -8.33
C ASP A 155 22.49 26.14 -8.70
N ALA A 156 21.51 25.45 -9.30
CA ALA A 156 21.71 24.10 -9.84
C ALA A 156 22.54 24.10 -11.14
N VAL A 157 22.84 25.27 -11.69
CA VAL A 157 23.70 25.50 -12.85
C VAL A 157 24.88 26.37 -12.44
N VAL A 158 26.09 25.99 -12.86
CA VAL A 158 27.33 26.71 -12.57
C VAL A 158 27.93 27.25 -13.86
N ALA A 159 28.31 28.53 -13.89
CA ALA A 159 29.09 29.09 -14.99
C ALA A 159 30.58 28.83 -14.77
N GLN A 160 31.23 28.05 -15.65
CA GLN A 160 32.65 27.72 -15.56
C GLN A 160 33.36 27.99 -16.89
N GLY A 161 34.23 29.01 -16.90
CA GLY A 161 34.89 29.46 -18.12
C GLY A 161 33.87 29.94 -19.16
N ASN A 162 33.93 29.36 -20.37
CA ASN A 162 33.02 29.69 -21.49
C ASN A 162 31.82 28.74 -21.60
N ASN A 163 31.48 28.01 -20.54
CA ASN A 163 30.39 27.03 -20.52
C ASN A 163 29.50 27.20 -19.28
N LEU A 164 28.24 26.78 -19.42
CA LEU A 164 27.38 26.44 -18.28
C LEU A 164 27.51 24.94 -17.98
N LYS A 165 27.43 24.58 -16.71
CA LYS A 165 27.53 23.18 -16.27
C LYS A 165 26.48 22.83 -15.24
N ILE A 166 25.94 21.62 -15.36
CA ILE A 166 25.17 20.96 -14.31
C ILE A 166 26.01 19.81 -13.81
N THR A 167 26.31 19.84 -12.51
CA THR A 167 27.26 18.93 -11.84
C THR A 167 26.55 18.23 -10.68
N ASN A 168 27.10 17.11 -10.20
CA ASN A 168 26.57 16.44 -8.99
C ASN A 168 26.52 17.36 -7.77
N SER A 169 27.48 18.26 -7.62
CA SER A 169 27.51 19.22 -6.51
C SER A 169 26.49 20.34 -6.64
N SER A 170 26.05 20.68 -7.85
CA SER A 170 25.08 21.76 -8.08
C SER A 170 23.64 21.25 -8.03
N ILE A 171 23.36 20.06 -8.56
CA ILE A 171 22.00 19.48 -8.55
C ILE A 171 21.69 18.71 -7.26
N THR A 172 21.47 19.45 -6.18
CA THR A 172 21.19 18.86 -4.86
C THR A 172 19.71 18.47 -4.70
N THR A 173 18.80 19.44 -4.76
CA THR A 173 17.36 19.25 -4.51
C THR A 173 16.44 19.95 -5.50
N THR A 174 16.93 20.91 -6.27
CA THR A 174 16.14 21.75 -7.19
C THR A 174 16.39 21.36 -8.65
N CYS A 175 15.43 21.70 -9.53
CA CYS A 175 15.60 21.49 -10.96
C CYS A 175 16.60 22.52 -11.53
N PRO A 176 17.58 22.12 -12.37
CA PRO A 176 18.40 23.07 -13.10
C PRO A 176 17.57 23.84 -14.11
N MET A 177 17.67 25.16 -14.06
CA MET A 177 16.85 26.06 -14.87
C MET A 177 17.69 27.13 -15.54
N ILE A 178 17.43 27.38 -16.83
CA ILE A 178 18.11 28.41 -17.62
C ILE A 178 17.08 29.16 -18.47
N GLY A 179 17.13 30.49 -18.43
CA GLY A 179 16.38 31.37 -19.31
C GLY A 179 17.32 32.27 -20.09
N VAL A 180 16.99 32.52 -21.35
CA VAL A 180 17.83 33.31 -22.27
C VAL A 180 16.96 34.32 -22.98
N VAL A 181 17.37 35.59 -22.95
CA VAL A 181 16.65 36.71 -23.56
C VAL A 181 17.62 37.57 -24.35
N THR A 182 17.41 37.68 -25.65
CA THR A 182 18.15 38.63 -26.50
C THR A 182 17.37 39.93 -26.60
N LYS A 183 18.04 41.05 -26.29
CA LYS A 183 17.43 42.38 -26.30
C LYS A 183 18.36 43.43 -26.92
N THR A 184 17.80 44.27 -27.78
CA THR A 184 18.49 45.46 -28.29
C THR A 184 18.22 46.62 -27.34
N LEU A 185 19.28 47.19 -26.78
CA LEU A 185 19.23 48.30 -25.86
C LEU A 185 19.14 49.62 -26.62
N GLY A 186 18.09 50.38 -26.30
CA GLY A 186 17.92 51.80 -26.66
C GLY A 186 17.53 52.62 -25.43
N SER A 187 17.26 53.92 -25.63
CA SER A 187 16.74 54.81 -24.59
C SER A 187 15.42 54.27 -24.01
N GLY A 188 15.30 54.17 -22.67
CA GLY A 188 14.07 53.72 -22.00
C GLY A 188 13.92 52.21 -21.80
N THR A 189 15.01 51.43 -21.86
CA THR A 189 14.93 49.98 -21.57
C THR A 189 14.75 49.75 -20.06
N ALA A 190 13.50 49.65 -19.62
CA ALA A 190 13.17 49.53 -18.19
C ALA A 190 12.88 48.11 -17.70
N HIS A 191 12.75 47.10 -18.58
CA HIS A 191 12.31 45.75 -18.17
C HIS A 191 12.97 44.60 -18.95
N ILE A 192 13.36 43.50 -18.28
CA ILE A 192 13.76 42.22 -18.90
C ILE A 192 12.94 41.10 -18.26
N SER A 193 12.35 40.23 -19.08
CA SER A 193 11.51 39.13 -18.62
C SER A 193 12.04 37.80 -19.11
N PHE A 194 12.33 36.89 -18.18
CA PHE A 194 12.80 35.54 -18.48
C PHE A 194 11.66 34.53 -18.38
N THR A 195 11.68 33.53 -19.25
CA THR A 195 11.00 32.25 -19.03
C THR A 195 12.08 31.17 -18.96
N LEU A 196 12.27 30.62 -17.77
CA LEU A 196 13.24 29.57 -17.51
C LEU A 196 12.73 28.24 -18.03
N LYS A 197 13.63 27.49 -18.68
CA LYS A 197 13.40 26.12 -19.12
C LYS A 197 13.93 25.11 -18.11
N HIS A 198 13.29 23.96 -18.00
CA HIS A 198 13.74 22.85 -17.18
C HIS A 198 14.77 22.00 -17.90
N TYR A 199 15.98 21.95 -17.35
CA TYR A 199 17.07 21.09 -17.83
C TYR A 199 17.07 19.75 -17.09
N ALA A 200 15.89 19.16 -16.89
CA ALA A 200 15.73 17.84 -16.31
C ALA A 200 14.43 17.15 -16.74
N ALA A 201 14.44 15.82 -16.72
CA ALA A 201 13.23 15.04 -16.53
C ALA A 201 12.93 14.95 -15.03
N ARG A 202 11.66 15.02 -14.66
CA ARG A 202 11.20 14.92 -13.27
C ARG A 202 10.51 13.58 -13.04
N VAL A 203 10.90 12.83 -12.01
CA VAL A 203 10.28 11.55 -11.65
C VAL A 203 9.86 11.54 -10.19
N ARG A 204 8.73 10.91 -9.88
CA ARG A 204 8.26 10.62 -8.52
C ARG A 204 7.95 9.14 -8.39
N THR A 205 8.18 8.57 -7.22
CA THR A 205 7.78 7.19 -6.91
C THR A 205 6.57 7.18 -5.98
N GLU A 206 5.54 6.38 -6.30
CA GLU A 206 4.43 6.03 -5.40
C GLU A 206 4.50 4.53 -5.10
N VAL A 207 4.53 4.17 -3.83
CA VAL A 207 4.50 2.79 -3.35
C VAL A 207 3.14 2.51 -2.74
N THR A 208 2.47 1.44 -3.17
CA THR A 208 1.18 0.99 -2.64
C THR A 208 1.29 -0.42 -2.07
N THR A 209 0.76 -0.56 -0.86
CA THR A 209 0.61 -1.79 -0.06
C THR A 209 -0.83 -1.86 0.47
N TYR A 210 -1.26 -2.95 1.12
CA TYR A 210 -2.70 -3.18 1.39
C TYR A 210 -3.11 -3.39 2.86
N THR A 211 -2.16 -3.39 3.80
CA THR A 211 -2.44 -3.63 5.23
C THR A 211 -1.58 -2.80 6.18
N ALA A 212 -0.48 -2.24 5.69
CA ALA A 212 0.49 -1.45 6.45
C ALA A 212 1.28 -0.59 5.46
N TYR A 213 1.80 0.56 5.86
CA TYR A 213 2.74 1.33 5.04
C TYR A 213 4.00 0.52 4.71
N ALA A 214 4.63 0.84 3.56
CA ALA A 214 5.97 0.37 3.26
C ALA A 214 6.97 1.05 4.20
N GLU A 215 7.91 0.29 4.76
CA GLU A 215 9.03 0.84 5.53
C GLU A 215 10.16 1.16 4.55
N MET A 216 10.15 2.37 4.00
CA MET A 216 11.15 2.79 3.02
C MET A 216 12.55 2.89 3.65
N ASP A 217 13.57 2.40 2.94
CA ASP A 217 14.96 2.68 3.29
C ASP A 217 15.37 4.02 2.64
N ASN A 218 15.30 5.05 3.46
CA ASN A 218 15.62 6.43 3.10
C ASN A 218 17.13 6.66 2.88
N ASN A 219 18.00 5.65 2.97
CA ASN A 219 19.43 5.83 2.71
C ASN A 219 19.89 5.15 1.42
N ASN A 220 19.23 4.07 1.02
CA ASN A 220 19.71 3.18 -0.06
C ASN A 220 18.87 3.20 -1.34
N SER A 221 17.67 3.77 -1.32
CA SER A 221 16.89 3.98 -2.54
C SER A 221 17.63 4.95 -3.48
N SER A 222 17.80 4.55 -4.74
CA SER A 222 18.67 5.27 -5.69
C SER A 222 18.27 5.07 -7.15
N PHE A 223 18.90 5.85 -8.04
CA PHE A 223 18.77 5.71 -9.48
C PHE A 223 20.11 5.39 -10.13
N SER A 224 20.08 4.62 -11.22
CA SER A 224 21.24 4.40 -12.09
C SER A 224 20.82 4.38 -13.55
N SER A 225 21.79 4.43 -14.47
CA SER A 225 21.58 4.30 -15.91
C SER A 225 22.42 3.14 -16.46
N VAL A 226 21.94 2.50 -17.52
CA VAL A 226 22.67 1.44 -18.25
C VAL A 226 23.67 2.04 -19.21
N SER A 227 23.30 3.12 -19.90
CA SER A 227 24.11 3.76 -20.95
C SER A 227 25.33 4.52 -20.42
N ASN A 228 25.40 4.76 -19.10
CA ASN A 228 26.35 5.67 -18.45
C ASN A 228 26.34 7.10 -19.05
N GLY A 229 25.30 7.47 -19.82
CA GLY A 229 25.25 8.73 -20.59
C GLY A 229 24.74 9.94 -19.80
N LEU A 230 24.24 9.75 -18.58
CA LEU A 230 23.62 10.79 -17.75
C LEU A 230 24.62 11.45 -16.78
N THR A 231 25.84 11.71 -17.25
CA THR A 231 26.93 12.35 -16.51
C THR A 231 26.85 13.88 -16.57
N GLU A 232 27.86 14.58 -16.02
CA GLU A 232 28.01 16.04 -16.07
C GLU A 232 27.62 16.61 -17.44
N LEU A 233 26.70 17.57 -17.42
CA LEU A 233 26.12 18.19 -18.60
C LEU A 233 26.73 19.57 -18.75
N SER A 234 27.52 19.75 -19.81
CA SER A 234 28.06 21.03 -20.22
C SER A 234 27.22 21.61 -21.37
N LEU A 235 26.97 22.91 -21.31
CA LEU A 235 26.21 23.68 -22.27
C LEU A 235 27.04 24.90 -22.68
N SER A 236 26.72 25.48 -23.84
CA SER A 236 27.22 26.81 -24.18
C SER A 236 26.75 27.84 -23.15
N LEU A 237 27.32 29.05 -23.20
CA LEU A 237 26.82 30.17 -22.39
C LEU A 237 25.38 30.58 -22.72
N LYS A 238 24.76 30.06 -23.78
CA LYS A 238 23.33 30.25 -24.06
C LYS A 238 22.47 29.08 -23.58
N GLY A 239 23.04 28.13 -22.85
CA GLY A 239 22.32 26.92 -22.41
C GLY A 239 21.97 25.97 -23.57
N ASP A 240 22.59 26.13 -24.73
CA ASP A 240 22.41 25.22 -25.89
C ASP A 240 23.67 24.33 -26.08
N ALA A 241 23.72 23.58 -27.18
CA ALA A 241 24.83 22.70 -27.53
C ALA A 241 25.25 21.75 -26.39
N PRO A 242 24.34 20.88 -25.91
CA PRO A 242 24.63 19.97 -24.81
C PRO A 242 25.76 19.00 -25.15
N SER A 243 26.62 18.77 -24.18
CA SER A 243 27.69 17.77 -24.22
C SER A 243 27.83 17.11 -22.86
N ARG A 244 28.10 15.80 -22.86
CA ARG A 244 28.25 14.99 -21.65
C ARG A 244 29.72 14.72 -21.36
N ALA A 245 30.10 14.66 -20.09
CA ALA A 245 31.42 14.20 -19.71
C ALA A 245 31.62 12.73 -20.15
N ALA A 246 32.80 12.42 -20.68
CA ALA A 246 33.13 11.09 -21.23
C ALA A 246 33.09 9.95 -20.18
N SER A 247 33.17 10.29 -18.90
CA SER A 247 33.04 9.35 -17.78
C SER A 247 32.48 10.09 -16.56
N GLY A 248 31.85 9.35 -15.65
CA GLY A 248 31.30 9.88 -14.41
C GLY A 248 30.13 9.07 -13.90
N SER A 249 29.64 9.41 -12.72
CA SER A 249 28.40 8.85 -12.17
C SER A 249 27.19 9.51 -12.82
N MET A 250 26.07 8.79 -12.86
CA MET A 250 24.77 9.37 -13.21
C MET A 250 24.46 10.53 -12.24
N MET A 251 23.97 11.63 -12.80
CA MET A 251 23.50 12.77 -12.03
C MET A 251 22.00 12.73 -11.80
N TYR A 252 21.59 13.05 -10.58
CA TYR A 252 20.20 13.28 -10.18
C TYR A 252 20.20 13.92 -8.78
N THR A 253 19.06 14.48 -8.36
CA THR A 253 18.88 14.96 -6.98
C THR A 253 18.81 13.77 -6.00
N GLU A 254 19.97 13.26 -5.59
CA GLU A 254 20.10 12.07 -4.75
C GLU A 254 19.38 12.20 -3.40
N ALA A 255 19.45 13.38 -2.78
CA ALA A 255 18.76 13.65 -1.53
C ALA A 255 17.24 13.46 -1.65
N SER A 256 16.64 13.91 -2.77
CA SER A 256 15.21 13.74 -3.02
C SER A 256 14.82 12.27 -3.28
N ALA A 257 15.71 11.47 -3.87
CA ALA A 257 15.46 10.05 -4.14
C ALA A 257 15.36 9.19 -2.87
N LYS A 258 15.79 9.77 -1.75
CA LYS A 258 15.88 9.18 -0.42
C LYS A 258 14.79 9.67 0.54
N GLN A 259 13.93 10.58 0.10
CA GLN A 259 12.88 11.17 0.92
C GLN A 259 11.52 10.58 0.54
N PHE A 260 10.86 9.98 1.52
CA PHE A 260 9.56 9.34 1.38
C PHE A 260 8.64 9.73 2.53
N GLU A 261 7.37 9.93 2.20
CA GLU A 261 6.33 10.29 3.16
C GLU A 261 5.09 9.42 2.98
N ASN A 262 4.51 9.03 4.10
CA ASN A 262 3.24 8.32 4.10
C ASN A 262 2.10 9.27 3.72
N VAL A 263 1.25 8.83 2.82
CA VAL A 263 0.05 9.57 2.44
C VAL A 263 -0.99 9.38 3.54
N GLY A 264 -1.18 10.43 4.34
CA GLY A 264 -2.06 10.42 5.50
C GLY A 264 -1.49 9.63 6.69
N ALA A 265 -2.33 9.46 7.71
CA ALA A 265 -2.01 8.71 8.92
C ALA A 265 -3.01 7.56 9.09
N GLN A 266 -2.83 6.49 8.33
CA GLN A 266 -3.68 5.30 8.41
C GLN A 266 -3.18 4.34 9.50
N ALA A 267 -4.09 3.92 10.38
CA ALA A 267 -3.85 2.83 11.34
C ALA A 267 -4.16 1.46 10.71
N TYR A 268 -3.68 0.40 11.35
CA TYR A 268 -4.12 -0.96 11.07
C TYR A 268 -5.64 -1.08 11.17
N SER A 269 -6.22 -1.95 10.35
CA SER A 269 -7.67 -2.11 10.22
C SER A 269 -8.00 -3.58 9.97
N SER A 270 -9.24 -3.97 10.25
CA SER A 270 -9.79 -5.25 9.81
C SER A 270 -10.05 -5.31 8.29
N VAL A 271 -10.08 -4.15 7.63
CA VAL A 271 -10.35 -4.01 6.19
C VAL A 271 -9.05 -3.87 5.41
N VAL A 272 -8.92 -4.66 4.34
CA VAL A 272 -7.79 -4.58 3.41
C VAL A 272 -7.96 -3.34 2.53
N LYS A 273 -7.04 -2.38 2.64
CA LYS A 273 -7.14 -1.07 1.98
C LYS A 273 -5.77 -0.53 1.57
N PRO A 274 -5.67 0.32 0.53
CA PRO A 274 -4.39 0.81 0.06
C PRO A 274 -3.71 1.76 1.06
N PHE A 275 -2.47 1.42 1.44
CA PHE A 275 -1.51 2.27 2.13
C PHE A 275 -0.51 2.80 1.10
N LYS A 276 -0.40 4.12 0.99
CA LYS A 276 0.43 4.79 -0.01
C LYS A 276 1.59 5.53 0.64
N THR A 277 2.77 5.39 0.07
CA THR A 277 3.98 6.12 0.45
C THR A 277 4.55 6.78 -0.80
N ASN A 278 4.73 8.10 -0.77
CA ASN A 278 5.22 8.88 -1.90
C ASN A 278 6.65 9.29 -1.67
N GLY A 279 7.49 9.16 -2.69
CA GLY A 279 8.80 9.80 -2.74
C GLY A 279 8.69 11.27 -3.12
N ASN A 280 9.76 12.03 -2.89
CA ASN A 280 9.91 13.37 -3.42
C ASN A 280 10.18 13.35 -4.93
N TYR A 281 10.07 14.53 -5.55
CA TYR A 281 10.45 14.71 -6.94
C TYR A 281 11.97 14.60 -7.09
N VAL A 282 12.40 13.72 -7.98
CA VAL A 282 13.78 13.55 -8.40
C VAL A 282 13.96 14.16 -9.77
N TYR A 283 14.99 14.98 -9.92
CA TYR A 283 15.33 15.62 -11.19
C TYR A 283 16.56 14.94 -11.78
N ILE A 284 16.44 14.50 -13.02
CA ILE A 284 17.53 13.85 -13.79
C ILE A 284 17.93 14.83 -14.90
N PRO A 285 19.16 15.38 -14.90
CA PRO A 285 19.61 16.38 -15.85
C PRO A 285 19.49 15.94 -17.31
N LEU A 286 18.72 16.69 -18.09
CA LEU A 286 18.51 16.51 -19.53
C LEU A 286 18.33 17.88 -20.18
N ALA A 287 19.15 18.19 -21.18
CA ALA A 287 18.95 19.37 -21.99
C ALA A 287 17.70 19.24 -22.88
N PRO A 288 17.08 20.36 -23.27
CA PRO A 288 16.00 20.33 -24.25
C PRO A 288 16.38 19.55 -25.52
N GLY A 289 15.61 18.51 -25.84
CA GLY A 289 15.83 17.62 -26.99
C GLY A 289 16.60 16.33 -26.67
N GLU A 290 17.23 16.20 -25.50
CA GLU A 290 17.76 14.90 -25.04
C GLU A 290 16.64 14.02 -24.49
N THR A 291 16.83 12.70 -24.59
CA THR A 291 15.89 11.69 -24.08
C THR A 291 16.61 10.59 -23.29
N ILE A 292 15.89 9.95 -22.37
CA ILE A 292 16.30 8.68 -21.75
C ILE A 292 15.49 7.57 -22.40
N ALA A 293 16.16 6.62 -23.05
CA ALA A 293 15.51 5.48 -23.68
C ALA A 293 14.79 4.58 -22.66
N VAL A 294 13.78 3.85 -23.13
CA VAL A 294 13.09 2.82 -22.32
C VAL A 294 14.11 1.80 -21.83
N GLY A 295 14.08 1.51 -20.52
CA GLY A 295 14.96 0.54 -19.89
C GLY A 295 16.35 1.04 -19.51
N ASP A 296 16.73 2.27 -19.88
CA ASP A 296 18.03 2.84 -19.50
C ASP A 296 18.05 3.26 -18.03
N LEU A 297 17.08 4.05 -17.57
CA LEU A 297 16.96 4.42 -16.17
C LEU A 297 16.50 3.23 -15.32
N LYS A 298 17.20 2.99 -14.22
CA LYS A 298 16.87 1.97 -13.22
C LYS A 298 16.56 2.65 -11.89
N TYR A 299 15.39 2.35 -11.33
CA TYR A 299 15.06 2.68 -9.95
C TYR A 299 15.40 1.50 -9.04
N HIS A 300 16.27 1.72 -8.06
CA HIS A 300 16.66 0.74 -7.05
C HIS A 300 15.79 0.96 -5.82
N PHE A 301 14.73 0.15 -5.71
CA PHE A 301 13.86 0.14 -4.55
C PHE A 301 14.55 -0.61 -3.41
N ASN A 302 14.61 0.02 -2.22
CA ASN A 302 15.09 -0.61 -1.00
C ASN A 302 14.13 -0.26 0.17
N GLY A 303 13.78 -1.27 0.96
CA GLY A 303 12.92 -1.10 2.13
C GLY A 303 12.41 -2.42 2.67
N LYS A 304 11.34 -2.35 3.47
CA LYS A 304 10.58 -3.52 3.88
C LYS A 304 9.11 -3.39 3.47
N ILE A 305 8.57 -4.51 3.01
CA ILE A 305 7.17 -4.67 2.67
C ILE A 305 6.59 -5.74 3.60
N TYR A 306 5.59 -5.36 4.37
CA TYR A 306 4.98 -6.22 5.38
C TYR A 306 6.01 -6.84 6.35
N GLY A 307 6.98 -6.03 6.79
CA GLY A 307 8.09 -6.42 7.66
C GLY A 307 9.21 -7.25 7.03
N LYS A 308 9.08 -7.63 5.74
CA LYS A 308 10.12 -8.39 5.01
C LYS A 308 10.97 -7.47 4.16
N ALA A 309 12.30 -7.63 4.21
CA ALA A 309 13.22 -6.90 3.34
C ALA A 309 12.86 -7.10 1.87
N ALA A 310 12.75 -6.01 1.13
CA ALA A 310 12.32 -5.99 -0.26
C ALA A 310 13.25 -5.07 -1.04
N ASN A 311 14.07 -5.66 -1.90
CA ASN A 311 15.03 -4.95 -2.74
C ASN A 311 14.85 -5.39 -4.18
N ALA A 312 14.65 -4.44 -5.10
CA ALA A 312 14.48 -4.74 -6.52
C ALA A 312 14.86 -3.56 -7.40
N VAL A 313 15.22 -3.88 -8.64
CA VAL A 313 15.60 -2.90 -9.65
C VAL A 313 14.52 -2.84 -10.72
N PHE A 314 14.02 -1.65 -10.95
CA PHE A 314 12.87 -1.37 -11.79
C PHE A 314 13.26 -0.45 -12.96
N PRO A 315 13.29 -0.96 -14.20
CA PRO A 315 13.60 -0.14 -15.37
C PRO A 315 12.45 0.81 -15.73
N ASN A 316 12.75 2.02 -16.20
CA ASN A 316 11.75 2.92 -16.78
C ASN A 316 11.01 2.23 -17.94
N LYS A 317 9.70 2.48 -18.03
CA LYS A 317 8.82 1.85 -19.04
C LYS A 317 8.43 2.78 -20.18
N GLU A 318 8.82 4.04 -20.08
CA GLU A 318 8.58 5.07 -21.08
C GLU A 318 9.86 5.85 -21.34
N GLU A 319 10.00 6.34 -22.58
CA GLU A 319 11.06 7.28 -22.90
C GLU A 319 10.85 8.56 -22.09
N MET A 320 11.92 9.04 -21.47
CA MET A 320 11.89 10.25 -20.64
C MET A 320 12.48 11.44 -21.39
N GLN A 321 11.92 12.62 -21.20
CA GLN A 321 12.31 13.83 -21.91
C GLN A 321 12.51 14.98 -20.93
N ALA A 322 13.37 15.94 -21.28
CA ALA A 322 13.48 17.20 -20.55
C ALA A 322 12.11 17.90 -20.42
N ASN A 323 11.91 18.62 -19.31
CA ASN A 323 10.67 19.32 -18.98
C ASN A 323 9.42 18.41 -18.88
N HIS A 324 9.58 17.09 -18.73
CA HIS A 324 8.46 16.18 -18.53
C HIS A 324 8.43 15.55 -17.14
N SER A 325 7.22 15.23 -16.67
CA SER A 325 6.98 14.64 -15.34
C SER A 325 6.45 13.21 -15.45
N TYR A 326 7.06 12.30 -14.67
CA TYR A 326 6.77 10.86 -14.68
C TYR A 326 6.49 10.33 -13.28
N LEU A 327 5.58 9.35 -13.18
CA LEU A 327 5.24 8.65 -11.95
C LEU A 327 5.61 7.16 -12.08
N ILE A 328 6.52 6.68 -11.23
CA ILE A 328 6.78 5.25 -11.03
C ILE A 328 5.82 4.76 -9.95
N THR A 329 4.92 3.85 -10.28
CA THR A 329 4.01 3.21 -9.31
C THR A 329 4.47 1.79 -9.03
N LEU A 330 4.73 1.47 -7.76
CA LEU A 330 5.03 0.12 -7.29
C LEU A 330 3.88 -0.38 -6.41
N LYS A 331 3.20 -1.45 -6.84
CA LYS A 331 2.16 -2.11 -6.04
C LYS A 331 2.68 -3.45 -5.52
N PHE A 332 2.64 -3.67 -4.22
CA PHE A 332 3.13 -4.89 -3.60
C PHE A 332 2.00 -5.77 -3.06
N ALA A 333 2.07 -7.06 -3.36
CA ALA A 333 1.18 -8.10 -2.85
C ALA A 333 1.98 -9.22 -2.17
N SER A 334 1.38 -9.89 -1.20
CA SER A 334 1.98 -11.08 -0.59
C SER A 334 1.42 -12.36 -1.20
N LYS A 335 2.26 -13.39 -1.29
CA LYS A 335 1.88 -14.77 -1.62
C LYS A 335 1.51 -15.58 -0.38
N THR A 336 1.75 -15.05 0.82
CA THR A 336 1.37 -15.70 2.08
C THR A 336 -0.06 -15.34 2.46
N PRO A 337 -0.78 -16.21 3.17
CA PRO A 337 -2.10 -15.88 3.70
C PRO A 337 -2.06 -14.61 4.56
N LEU A 338 -3.18 -13.88 4.53
CA LEU A 338 -3.43 -12.75 5.42
C LEU A 338 -3.72 -13.30 6.83
N LEU A 339 -3.26 -12.60 7.87
CA LEU A 339 -3.42 -12.99 9.26
C LEU A 339 -4.37 -12.04 9.99
N LEU A 340 -5.18 -12.62 10.86
CA LEU A 340 -5.97 -11.91 11.85
C LEU A 340 -5.14 -11.74 13.12
N PHE A 341 -5.06 -10.52 13.63
CA PHE A 341 -4.37 -10.20 14.87
C PHE A 341 -5.34 -10.15 16.05
N GLN A 342 -4.81 -10.31 17.26
CA GLN A 342 -5.60 -10.34 18.49
C GLN A 342 -6.39 -9.06 18.76
N ASP A 343 -6.04 -7.94 18.13
CA ASP A 343 -6.74 -6.65 18.20
C ASP A 343 -7.89 -6.49 17.18
N GLY A 344 -8.14 -7.53 16.36
CA GLY A 344 -9.15 -7.55 15.31
C GLY A 344 -8.70 -6.96 13.97
N THR A 345 -7.46 -6.47 13.87
CA THR A 345 -6.91 -5.98 12.61
C THR A 345 -6.30 -7.09 11.77
N VAL A 346 -6.07 -6.84 10.49
CA VAL A 346 -5.44 -7.80 9.56
C VAL A 346 -4.07 -7.33 9.08
N GLY A 347 -3.20 -8.26 8.74
CA GLY A 347 -1.86 -7.96 8.22
C GLY A 347 -1.08 -9.22 7.93
N TYR A 348 0.23 -9.10 7.71
CA TYR A 348 1.09 -10.27 7.48
C TYR A 348 2.05 -10.47 8.65
N LYS A 349 2.69 -11.64 8.70
CA LYS A 349 3.57 -12.05 9.81
C LYS A 349 4.64 -11.02 10.18
N GLY A 350 5.23 -10.33 9.21
CA GLY A 350 6.25 -9.31 9.51
C GLY A 350 5.69 -8.02 10.12
N ASN A 351 4.38 -7.84 10.18
CA ASN A 351 3.72 -6.76 10.93
C ASN A 351 3.42 -7.13 12.40
N GLU A 352 3.92 -8.27 12.87
CA GLU A 352 3.86 -8.67 14.27
C GLU A 352 4.73 -7.77 15.15
N SER A 353 4.25 -7.51 16.37
CA SER A 353 4.98 -6.80 17.42
C SER A 353 4.54 -7.31 18.79
N ALA A 354 5.20 -6.85 19.86
CA ALA A 354 4.82 -7.21 21.23
C ALA A 354 3.35 -6.89 21.57
N GLY A 355 2.74 -5.90 20.91
CA GLY A 355 1.34 -5.52 21.08
C GLY A 355 0.41 -6.01 19.97
N ARG A 356 0.90 -6.78 18.99
CA ARG A 356 0.14 -7.20 17.80
C ARG A 356 0.61 -8.58 17.36
N VAL A 357 -0.06 -9.60 17.86
CA VAL A 357 0.23 -11.04 17.71
C VAL A 357 -0.85 -11.71 16.83
N PRO A 358 -0.47 -12.48 15.80
CA PRO A 358 -1.44 -13.18 14.97
C PRO A 358 -2.16 -14.28 15.77
N VAL A 359 -3.47 -14.42 15.56
CA VAL A 359 -4.34 -15.42 16.23
C VAL A 359 -5.12 -16.29 15.26
N GLY A 360 -5.17 -15.91 13.97
CA GLY A 360 -5.78 -16.73 12.93
C GLY A 360 -5.27 -16.41 11.52
N VAL A 361 -5.55 -17.32 10.59
CA VAL A 361 -5.39 -17.12 9.15
C VAL A 361 -6.73 -16.65 8.59
N VAL A 362 -6.76 -15.51 7.91
CA VAL A 362 -7.97 -14.97 7.29
C VAL A 362 -8.39 -15.88 6.14
N THR A 363 -9.65 -16.33 6.18
CA THR A 363 -10.28 -17.19 5.17
C THR A 363 -11.22 -16.39 4.27
N LYS A 364 -11.79 -15.31 4.81
CA LYS A 364 -12.57 -14.33 4.08
C LYS A 364 -12.15 -12.92 4.50
N GLU A 365 -11.62 -12.15 3.56
CA GLU A 365 -11.18 -10.77 3.78
C GLU A 365 -12.37 -9.80 3.84
N LYS A 366 -12.22 -8.71 4.59
CA LYS A 366 -13.13 -7.56 4.52
C LYS A 366 -12.59 -6.58 3.49
N THR A 367 -13.43 -6.20 2.53
CA THR A 367 -13.12 -5.16 1.54
C THR A 367 -13.77 -3.82 1.89
N VAL A 368 -14.82 -3.85 2.69
CA VAL A 368 -15.46 -2.70 3.32
C VAL A 368 -15.83 -3.01 4.78
N GLU A 369 -16.08 -1.98 5.58
CA GLU A 369 -16.35 -2.12 7.03
C GLU A 369 -17.62 -2.94 7.34
N THR A 370 -18.57 -2.98 6.42
CA THR A 370 -19.84 -3.73 6.57
C THR A 370 -19.71 -5.21 6.20
N ASP A 371 -18.58 -5.64 5.63
CA ASP A 371 -18.35 -7.05 5.32
C ASP A 371 -18.11 -7.83 6.61
N THR A 372 -18.61 -9.07 6.67
CA THR A 372 -18.19 -10.03 7.69
C THR A 372 -16.94 -10.76 7.22
N GLY A 373 -15.81 -10.54 7.91
CA GLY A 373 -14.59 -11.33 7.73
C GLY A 373 -14.68 -12.65 8.47
N THR A 374 -13.87 -13.64 8.06
CA THR A 374 -13.74 -14.92 8.77
C THR A 374 -12.27 -15.33 8.84
N ALA A 375 -11.85 -15.92 9.97
CA ALA A 375 -10.51 -16.46 10.14
C ALA A 375 -10.53 -17.84 10.81
N MET A 376 -9.58 -18.69 10.42
CA MET A 376 -9.29 -19.98 11.03
C MET A 376 -8.24 -19.82 12.14
N ALA A 377 -8.46 -20.41 13.31
CA ALA A 377 -7.50 -20.37 14.41
C ALA A 377 -6.12 -20.94 14.05
N LEU A 378 -5.06 -20.35 14.58
CA LEU A 378 -3.69 -20.86 14.38
C LEU A 378 -3.45 -22.23 15.00
N ASN A 379 -4.17 -22.59 16.07
CA ASN A 379 -4.04 -23.87 16.76
C ASN A 379 -5.42 -24.52 16.97
N ASN A 380 -5.42 -25.84 17.13
CA ASN A 380 -6.62 -26.56 17.60
C ASN A 380 -6.93 -26.15 19.04
N ALA A 381 -8.20 -26.19 19.41
CA ALA A 381 -8.64 -26.04 20.80
C ALA A 381 -8.40 -27.32 21.63
N GLY A 382 -8.22 -28.45 20.95
CA GLY A 382 -8.03 -29.79 21.52
C GLY A 382 -8.78 -30.83 20.70
N ASP A 383 -9.00 -31.99 21.29
CA ASP A 383 -9.79 -33.08 20.72
C ASP A 383 -11.07 -33.29 21.52
N ALA A 384 -12.19 -33.46 20.82
CA ALA A 384 -13.49 -33.68 21.44
C ALA A 384 -14.35 -34.63 20.61
N ILE A 385 -15.19 -35.40 21.30
CA ILE A 385 -16.32 -36.09 20.67
C ILE A 385 -17.39 -35.06 20.28
N PHE A 386 -18.23 -35.42 19.31
CA PHE A 386 -19.20 -34.49 18.75
C PHE A 386 -20.34 -34.17 19.72
N TYR A 387 -20.92 -35.21 20.31
CA TYR A 387 -22.02 -35.12 21.25
C TYR A 387 -21.92 -36.20 22.34
N ILE A 388 -22.65 -36.00 23.44
CA ILE A 388 -22.88 -37.02 24.47
C ILE A 388 -24.32 -37.54 24.32
N PRO A 389 -24.55 -38.85 24.19
CA PRO A 389 -25.90 -39.40 24.04
C PRO A 389 -26.68 -39.30 25.35
N ILE A 390 -27.98 -39.00 25.25
CA ILE A 390 -28.90 -38.90 26.38
C ILE A 390 -29.87 -40.08 26.33
N ALA A 391 -29.88 -40.91 27.38
CA ALA A 391 -30.73 -42.09 27.48
C ALA A 391 -30.65 -43.01 26.24
N GLY A 392 -29.47 -43.12 25.62
CA GLY A 392 -29.24 -43.91 24.40
C GLY A 392 -29.68 -43.24 23.09
N ASN A 393 -30.14 -41.99 23.14
CA ASN A 393 -30.50 -41.21 21.95
C ASN A 393 -29.43 -40.17 21.61
N TYR A 394 -29.21 -39.99 20.31
CA TYR A 394 -28.43 -38.89 19.76
C TYR A 394 -29.37 -37.69 19.56
N LEU A 395 -29.02 -36.57 20.18
CA LEU A 395 -29.78 -35.34 20.05
C LEU A 395 -29.00 -34.40 19.15
N LEU A 396 -29.39 -34.27 17.89
CA LEU A 396 -28.73 -33.33 17.00
C LEU A 396 -29.45 -31.98 17.09
N PRO A 397 -28.71 -30.87 17.26
CA PRO A 397 -29.29 -29.54 17.38
C PRO A 397 -29.72 -28.94 16.04
N TYR A 398 -29.35 -29.60 14.93
CA TYR A 398 -29.63 -29.18 13.55
C TYR A 398 -29.94 -30.38 12.67
N SER A 399 -30.52 -30.11 11.50
CA SER A 399 -30.77 -31.12 10.48
C SER A 399 -30.36 -30.62 9.09
N ASP A 400 -29.73 -31.48 8.30
CA ASP A 400 -29.46 -31.21 6.88
C ASP A 400 -30.28 -32.18 6.01
N THR A 401 -31.03 -31.61 5.06
CA THR A 401 -31.78 -32.38 4.07
C THR A 401 -30.92 -32.78 2.87
N ASN A 402 -29.77 -32.13 2.69
CA ASN A 402 -28.93 -32.25 1.50
C ASN A 402 -27.81 -33.26 1.75
N VAL A 403 -28.19 -34.53 1.69
CA VAL A 403 -27.33 -35.68 1.95
C VAL A 403 -26.04 -35.62 1.11
N GLY A 404 -24.89 -35.75 1.78
CA GLY A 404 -23.59 -35.86 1.15
C GLY A 404 -22.99 -34.55 0.63
N GLN A 405 -23.62 -33.40 0.83
CA GLN A 405 -23.20 -32.12 0.24
C GLN A 405 -22.41 -31.19 1.21
N LEU A 406 -21.60 -31.76 2.11
CA LEU A 406 -20.89 -31.03 3.17
C LEU A 406 -20.15 -29.76 2.70
N PHE A 407 -19.49 -29.80 1.53
CA PHE A 407 -18.77 -28.65 0.99
C PHE A 407 -19.61 -27.73 0.10
N ASP A 408 -20.80 -28.15 -0.33
CA ASP A 408 -21.61 -27.41 -1.31
C ASP A 408 -22.63 -26.47 -0.65
N ILE A 409 -22.95 -26.70 0.62
CA ILE A 409 -24.00 -25.96 1.33
C ILE A 409 -23.39 -24.79 2.10
N GLU A 410 -23.74 -23.58 1.70
CA GLU A 410 -23.37 -22.35 2.40
C GLU A 410 -24.14 -22.24 3.73
N THR A 411 -23.45 -22.52 4.84
CA THR A 411 -23.98 -22.46 6.20
C THR A 411 -22.94 -21.87 7.13
N ASP A 412 -23.38 -21.29 8.23
CA ASP A 412 -22.51 -20.64 9.19
C ASP A 412 -22.36 -21.46 10.48
N GLY A 413 -21.14 -21.89 10.78
CA GLY A 413 -20.80 -22.60 11.99
C GLY A 413 -21.07 -21.80 13.27
N LEU A 414 -21.14 -20.46 13.19
CA LEU A 414 -21.58 -19.63 14.31
C LEU A 414 -23.00 -19.97 14.72
N HIS A 415 -23.94 -20.05 13.77
CA HIS A 415 -25.31 -20.47 14.04
C HIS A 415 -25.30 -21.86 14.68
N TYR A 416 -24.49 -22.78 14.12
CA TYR A 416 -24.39 -24.13 14.64
C TYR A 416 -23.71 -24.28 16.01
N THR A 417 -23.01 -23.26 16.48
CA THR A 417 -22.36 -23.30 17.80
C THR A 417 -23.25 -22.71 18.88
N TYR A 418 -24.09 -21.75 18.52
CA TYR A 418 -24.79 -20.91 19.50
C TYR A 418 -26.31 -21.03 19.50
N GLU A 419 -26.95 -21.57 18.46
CA GLU A 419 -28.41 -21.60 18.32
C GLU A 419 -28.92 -23.04 18.20
N TYR A 420 -30.18 -23.34 17.94
CA TYR A 420 -30.62 -24.69 17.53
C TYR A 420 -31.89 -24.57 16.71
N GLU A 421 -32.13 -25.52 15.83
CA GLU A 421 -33.26 -25.47 14.90
C GLU A 421 -34.54 -26.10 15.47
N THR A 422 -35.69 -25.64 14.98
CA THR A 422 -36.98 -26.27 15.22
C THR A 422 -37.14 -27.58 14.44
N GLY A 423 -37.87 -28.55 14.98
CA GLY A 423 -38.12 -29.84 14.35
C GLY A 423 -36.98 -30.85 14.53
N THR A 424 -35.97 -30.52 15.32
CA THR A 424 -34.80 -31.39 15.58
C THR A 424 -35.05 -32.33 16.76
N SER A 425 -34.28 -33.43 16.85
CA SER A 425 -34.37 -34.34 17.99
C SER A 425 -33.99 -33.66 19.31
N PHE A 426 -33.06 -32.71 19.27
CA PHE A 426 -32.72 -31.87 20.42
C PHE A 426 -33.87 -30.95 20.85
N GLN A 427 -34.50 -30.22 19.93
CA GLN A 427 -35.65 -29.36 20.27
C GLN A 427 -36.83 -30.17 20.81
N GLY A 428 -37.10 -31.35 20.23
CA GLY A 428 -38.10 -32.29 20.73
C GLY A 428 -37.81 -32.76 22.15
N HIS A 429 -36.54 -33.02 22.46
CA HIS A 429 -36.08 -33.37 23.80
C HIS A 429 -36.25 -32.22 24.80
N LEU A 430 -35.87 -30.99 24.43
CA LEU A 430 -36.05 -29.80 25.27
C LEU A 430 -37.53 -29.52 25.60
N SER A 431 -38.44 -29.89 24.69
CA SER A 431 -39.89 -29.68 24.83
C SER A 431 -40.59 -30.83 25.58
N GLY A 432 -39.84 -31.85 26.00
CA GLY A 432 -40.36 -33.04 26.68
C GLY A 432 -40.81 -32.76 28.13
N PRO A 433 -41.78 -33.53 28.66
CA PRO A 433 -42.27 -33.37 30.02
C PRO A 433 -41.19 -33.74 31.06
N GLY A 434 -40.93 -32.85 32.02
CA GLY A 434 -40.03 -33.10 33.16
C GLY A 434 -38.58 -32.66 32.99
N MET A 435 -38.24 -31.98 31.89
CA MET A 435 -36.86 -31.54 31.62
C MET A 435 -36.52 -30.21 32.31
N GLN A 436 -35.29 -30.08 32.81
CA GLN A 436 -34.74 -28.87 33.45
C GLN A 436 -33.50 -28.37 32.70
N PHE A 437 -33.62 -28.10 31.40
CA PHE A 437 -32.56 -27.43 30.65
C PHE A 437 -32.67 -25.92 30.77
N PRO A 438 -31.56 -25.16 30.71
CA PRO A 438 -31.63 -23.71 30.66
C PRO A 438 -32.28 -23.30 29.33
N PRO A 439 -33.47 -22.67 29.31
CA PRO A 439 -34.20 -22.37 28.07
C PRO A 439 -33.57 -21.26 27.20
N ALA A 440 -32.39 -20.76 27.58
CA ALA A 440 -31.66 -19.70 26.90
C ALA A 440 -30.14 -19.97 26.77
N ALA A 441 -29.68 -21.19 27.05
CA ALA A 441 -28.28 -21.53 26.82
C ALA A 441 -28.00 -21.66 25.31
N PRO A 442 -26.80 -21.30 24.84
CA PRO A 442 -26.35 -21.67 23.50
C PRO A 442 -26.04 -23.17 23.42
N VAL A 443 -26.07 -23.76 22.21
CA VAL A 443 -25.68 -25.18 21.96
C VAL A 443 -24.36 -25.54 22.64
N SER A 444 -23.34 -24.68 22.54
CA SER A 444 -22.04 -24.86 23.18
C SER A 444 -22.07 -24.98 24.70
N ASP A 445 -23.11 -24.50 25.39
CA ASP A 445 -23.18 -24.44 26.86
C ASP A 445 -24.34 -25.27 27.45
N TYR A 446 -25.09 -26.01 26.63
CA TYR A 446 -26.09 -26.93 27.17
C TYR A 446 -25.42 -28.07 27.94
N GLN A 447 -25.87 -28.26 29.17
CA GLN A 447 -25.39 -29.30 30.07
C GLN A 447 -26.53 -30.22 30.49
N GLU A 448 -26.19 -31.51 30.66
CA GLU A 448 -27.00 -32.47 31.37
C GLU A 448 -26.12 -33.22 32.38
N ASN A 449 -26.60 -33.33 33.63
CA ASN A 449 -25.87 -34.00 34.72
C ASN A 449 -24.42 -33.51 34.88
N GLY A 450 -24.18 -32.21 34.63
CA GLY A 450 -22.86 -31.59 34.73
C GLY A 450 -21.93 -31.79 33.52
N ASN A 451 -22.38 -32.48 32.46
CA ASN A 451 -21.61 -32.68 31.23
C ASN A 451 -22.17 -31.83 30.09
N TYR A 452 -21.28 -31.22 29.31
CA TYR A 452 -21.68 -30.51 28.09
C TYR A 452 -22.14 -31.49 27.03
N LEU A 453 -23.36 -31.30 26.52
CA LEU A 453 -23.97 -32.21 25.54
C LEU A 453 -23.25 -32.21 24.20
N TYR A 454 -22.56 -31.12 23.87
CA TYR A 454 -21.88 -30.90 22.60
C TYR A 454 -20.41 -30.50 22.81
N PRO A 455 -19.53 -31.43 23.24
CA PRO A 455 -18.17 -31.09 23.66
C PRO A 455 -17.33 -30.39 22.58
N ALA A 456 -17.45 -30.77 21.31
CA ALA A 456 -16.73 -30.11 20.21
C ALA A 456 -17.15 -28.65 20.03
N PHE A 457 -18.45 -28.35 20.15
CA PHE A 457 -18.98 -26.99 20.06
C PHE A 457 -18.60 -26.15 21.28
N HIS A 458 -18.68 -26.74 22.47
CA HIS A 458 -18.20 -26.13 23.71
C HIS A 458 -16.72 -25.75 23.59
N MET A 459 -15.88 -26.69 23.17
CA MET A 459 -14.44 -26.49 23.03
C MET A 459 -14.11 -25.40 22.00
N ALA A 460 -14.85 -25.31 20.89
CA ALA A 460 -14.68 -24.24 19.91
C ALA A 460 -15.11 -22.87 20.46
N ALA A 461 -16.26 -22.80 21.16
CA ALA A 461 -16.81 -21.58 21.72
C ALA A 461 -15.92 -20.97 22.82
N HIS A 462 -15.23 -21.81 23.59
CA HIS A 462 -14.36 -21.42 24.69
C HIS A 462 -12.87 -21.41 24.32
N TYR A 463 -12.55 -21.45 23.02
CA TYR A 463 -11.17 -21.36 22.56
C TYR A 463 -10.53 -20.02 22.93
N ALA A 464 -9.33 -20.10 23.52
CA ALA A 464 -8.49 -18.95 23.83
C ALA A 464 -7.15 -19.07 23.08
N PRO A 465 -6.77 -18.10 22.22
CA PRO A 465 -5.54 -18.18 21.42
C PRO A 465 -4.25 -17.91 22.22
N GLY A 466 -4.29 -17.97 23.55
CA GLY A 466 -3.14 -17.72 24.44
C GLY A 466 -2.79 -16.25 24.65
N VAL A 467 -3.51 -15.32 23.99
CA VAL A 467 -3.38 -13.87 24.16
C VAL A 467 -4.77 -13.23 24.32
N PRO A 468 -4.91 -12.15 25.10
CA PRO A 468 -6.17 -11.42 25.17
C PRO A 468 -6.58 -10.88 23.80
N THR A 469 -7.85 -11.09 23.43
CA THR A 469 -8.41 -10.65 22.16
C THR A 469 -9.35 -9.44 22.33
N GLN A 470 -9.44 -8.62 21.30
CA GLN A 470 -10.33 -7.46 21.21
C GLN A 470 -10.88 -7.36 19.78
N ASN A 471 -12.08 -6.79 19.62
CA ASN A 471 -12.74 -6.60 18.31
C ASN A 471 -12.87 -7.88 17.47
N LEU A 472 -12.92 -9.04 18.12
CA LEU A 472 -13.23 -10.32 17.51
C LEU A 472 -14.63 -10.74 17.90
N GLY A 473 -15.33 -11.42 16.98
CA GLY A 473 -16.55 -12.14 17.27
C GLY A 473 -16.31 -13.36 18.15
N LYS A 474 -17.36 -14.16 18.32
CA LYS A 474 -17.27 -15.41 19.06
C LYS A 474 -16.58 -16.49 18.22
N TRP A 475 -15.71 -17.28 18.84
CA TRP A 475 -15.18 -18.48 18.20
C TRP A 475 -16.28 -19.53 18.03
N PHE A 476 -16.22 -20.32 16.96
CA PHE A 476 -17.23 -21.31 16.62
C PHE A 476 -16.63 -22.52 15.91
N LEU A 477 -17.37 -23.63 15.91
CA LEU A 477 -17.02 -24.82 15.14
C LEU A 477 -17.42 -24.60 13.67
N PRO A 478 -16.47 -24.61 12.71
CA PRO A 478 -16.76 -24.27 11.31
C PRO A 478 -17.57 -25.35 10.59
N THR A 479 -18.36 -24.93 9.60
CA THR A 479 -19.03 -25.82 8.63
C THR A 479 -18.09 -26.30 7.54
N GLY A 480 -18.55 -27.27 6.74
CA GLY A 480 -17.81 -27.75 5.57
C GLY A 480 -17.54 -26.64 4.56
N SER A 481 -18.52 -25.79 4.24
CA SER A 481 -18.33 -24.62 3.36
C SER A 481 -17.29 -23.64 3.91
N GLN A 482 -17.25 -23.41 5.22
CA GLN A 482 -16.22 -22.56 5.84
C GLN A 482 -14.81 -23.20 5.78
N TRP A 483 -14.71 -24.53 5.91
CA TRP A 483 -13.47 -25.27 5.65
C TRP A 483 -13.01 -25.15 4.20
N ARG A 484 -13.92 -25.31 3.23
CA ARG A 484 -13.64 -25.09 1.81
C ARG A 484 -13.10 -23.68 1.57
N ASP A 485 -13.79 -22.67 2.09
CA ASP A 485 -13.41 -21.26 1.91
C ASP A 485 -12.07 -20.92 2.57
N ALA A 486 -11.68 -21.65 3.61
CA ALA A 486 -10.34 -21.55 4.19
C ALA A 486 -9.26 -22.22 3.33
N LEU A 487 -9.52 -23.44 2.86
CA LEU A 487 -8.54 -24.24 2.14
C LEU A 487 -8.28 -23.70 0.73
N MET A 488 -9.28 -23.10 0.08
CA MET A 488 -9.13 -22.47 -1.24
C MET A 488 -7.98 -21.44 -1.31
N PRO A 489 -7.96 -20.36 -0.51
CA PRO A 489 -6.88 -19.37 -0.53
C PRO A 489 -5.56 -19.91 0.03
N ILE A 490 -5.59 -20.76 1.06
CA ILE A 490 -4.38 -21.29 1.70
C ILE A 490 -3.62 -22.24 0.75
N LEU A 491 -4.34 -23.12 0.05
CA LEU A 491 -3.77 -24.12 -0.85
C LEU A 491 -3.79 -23.70 -2.32
N LYS A 492 -4.38 -22.53 -2.62
CA LYS A 492 -4.58 -22.02 -3.99
C LYS A 492 -5.38 -22.99 -4.87
N LEU A 493 -6.43 -23.57 -4.29
CA LEU A 493 -7.34 -24.50 -4.98
C LEU A 493 -8.57 -23.76 -5.51
N PRO A 494 -9.03 -24.06 -6.75
CA PRO A 494 -10.29 -23.53 -7.24
C PRO A 494 -11.48 -24.23 -6.57
N LYS A 495 -12.62 -23.52 -6.47
CA LYS A 495 -13.86 -24.04 -5.86
C LYS A 495 -14.30 -25.38 -6.46
N THR A 496 -14.09 -25.58 -7.76
CA THR A 496 -14.42 -26.81 -8.50
C THR A 496 -13.78 -28.09 -7.94
N LYS A 497 -12.71 -27.98 -7.15
CA LYS A 497 -12.13 -29.14 -6.45
C LYS A 497 -13.01 -29.66 -5.33
N PHE A 498 -13.80 -28.80 -4.70
CA PHE A 498 -14.70 -29.14 -3.60
C PHE A 498 -16.12 -29.49 -4.07
N GLU A 499 -16.53 -28.97 -5.24
CA GLU A 499 -17.90 -29.14 -5.74
C GLU A 499 -18.28 -30.60 -6.00
N GLY A 500 -19.40 -31.07 -5.47
CA GLY A 500 -19.89 -32.45 -5.68
C GLY A 500 -19.05 -33.52 -4.99
N VAL A 501 -18.27 -33.15 -3.97
CA VAL A 501 -17.63 -34.12 -3.07
C VAL A 501 -18.72 -34.75 -2.20
N ASN A 502 -18.96 -36.04 -2.39
CA ASN A 502 -19.93 -36.80 -1.62
C ASN A 502 -19.36 -37.20 -0.26
N SER A 503 -19.91 -36.57 0.77
CA SER A 503 -19.53 -36.79 2.16
C SER A 503 -20.29 -37.92 2.86
N ASP A 504 -21.32 -38.49 2.22
CA ASP A 504 -22.19 -39.56 2.77
C ASP A 504 -22.01 -40.91 2.04
N GLY A 505 -20.86 -41.12 1.40
CA GLY A 505 -20.57 -42.34 0.66
C GLY A 505 -20.51 -43.58 1.56
N GLN A 506 -21.01 -44.73 1.10
CA GLN A 506 -20.91 -45.99 1.86
C GLN A 506 -19.47 -46.46 2.10
N PHE A 507 -18.51 -45.99 1.30
CA PHE A 507 -17.08 -46.31 1.43
C PHE A 507 -16.31 -45.29 2.25
N THR A 508 -16.96 -44.22 2.71
CA THR A 508 -16.35 -43.15 3.52
C THR A 508 -16.83 -43.20 4.96
N GLU A 509 -17.36 -44.33 5.43
CA GLU A 509 -17.69 -44.49 6.83
C GLU A 509 -16.39 -44.47 7.66
N TYR A 510 -16.39 -43.74 8.76
CA TYR A 510 -15.21 -43.52 9.59
C TYR A 510 -14.61 -44.83 10.11
N MET A 511 -15.43 -45.84 10.39
CA MET A 511 -14.93 -47.16 10.80
C MET A 511 -14.09 -47.83 9.69
N GLN A 512 -14.47 -47.63 8.43
CA GLN A 512 -13.69 -48.12 7.28
C GLN A 512 -12.38 -47.33 7.18
N PHE A 513 -12.44 -46.00 7.34
CA PHE A 513 -11.24 -45.16 7.40
C PHE A 513 -10.27 -45.56 8.52
N LEU A 514 -10.77 -45.84 9.73
CA LEU A 514 -9.93 -46.31 10.84
C LEU A 514 -9.21 -47.61 10.55
N SER A 515 -9.84 -48.50 9.78
CA SER A 515 -9.25 -49.79 9.44
C SER A 515 -8.13 -49.70 8.40
N ASP A 516 -8.21 -48.70 7.50
CA ASP A 516 -7.19 -48.41 6.49
C ASP A 516 -7.12 -46.88 6.24
N PRO A 517 -6.35 -46.15 7.06
CA PRO A 517 -6.26 -44.70 6.96
C PRO A 517 -5.49 -44.23 5.73
N ASP A 518 -4.84 -45.13 4.98
CA ASP A 518 -4.13 -44.83 3.73
C ASP A 518 -4.92 -45.30 2.49
N ALA A 519 -6.12 -45.84 2.69
CA ALA A 519 -6.98 -46.33 1.61
C ALA A 519 -7.15 -45.26 0.52
N ASP A 520 -7.07 -45.70 -0.74
CA ASP A 520 -7.32 -44.84 -1.88
C ASP A 520 -8.83 -44.68 -2.09
N PHE A 521 -9.46 -43.77 -1.35
CA PHE A 521 -10.90 -43.52 -1.43
C PHE A 521 -11.36 -43.09 -2.84
N ASP A 522 -10.48 -42.54 -3.66
CA ASP A 522 -10.78 -42.22 -5.06
C ASP A 522 -10.93 -43.50 -5.92
N ALA A 523 -10.22 -44.58 -5.56
CA ALA A 523 -10.31 -45.88 -6.23
C ALA A 523 -11.58 -46.67 -5.83
N LEU A 524 -12.21 -46.32 -4.70
CA LEU A 524 -13.45 -46.93 -4.23
C LEU A 524 -14.70 -46.38 -4.95
N GLY A 525 -14.53 -45.35 -5.77
CA GLY A 525 -15.57 -44.76 -6.61
C GLY A 525 -16.33 -43.61 -5.94
N GLY A 526 -16.76 -42.64 -6.77
CA GLY A 526 -17.35 -41.39 -6.31
C GLY A 526 -16.28 -40.33 -5.96
N LYS A 527 -16.65 -39.05 -6.07
CA LYS A 527 -15.75 -37.95 -5.69
C LYS A 527 -15.89 -37.74 -4.19
N VAL A 528 -14.90 -38.13 -3.39
CA VAL A 528 -14.98 -38.05 -1.91
C VAL A 528 -13.76 -37.36 -1.27
N THR A 529 -12.83 -36.90 -2.11
CA THR A 529 -11.58 -36.29 -1.68
C THR A 529 -11.38 -34.92 -2.32
N VAL A 530 -10.57 -34.10 -1.66
CA VAL A 530 -10.06 -32.83 -2.18
C VAL A 530 -8.53 -32.88 -2.14
N PRO A 531 -7.81 -32.52 -3.22
CA PRO A 531 -6.35 -32.51 -3.21
C PRO A 531 -5.78 -31.60 -2.11
N LEU A 532 -4.71 -32.05 -1.44
CA LEU A 532 -4.01 -31.31 -0.37
C LEU A 532 -2.50 -31.57 -0.47
N SER A 533 -1.69 -30.67 0.09
CA SER A 533 -0.34 -30.99 0.54
C SER A 533 -0.25 -30.67 2.02
N LEU A 534 -0.39 -31.69 2.87
CA LEU A 534 -0.36 -31.50 4.32
C LEU A 534 0.98 -30.92 4.78
N PRO A 535 2.16 -31.38 4.27
CA PRO A 535 3.43 -30.75 4.62
C PRO A 535 3.48 -29.26 4.28
N THR A 536 2.88 -28.85 3.16
CA THR A 536 2.79 -27.43 2.78
C THR A 536 1.91 -26.65 3.77
N LEU A 537 0.75 -27.20 4.13
CA LEU A 537 -0.16 -26.59 5.09
C LEU A 537 0.48 -26.44 6.47
N GLN A 538 1.15 -27.51 6.94
CA GLN A 538 1.91 -27.52 8.18
C GLN A 538 3.03 -26.47 8.18
N ALA A 539 3.79 -26.37 7.09
CA ALA A 539 4.84 -25.37 6.95
C ALA A 539 4.28 -23.94 6.98
N LEU A 540 3.14 -23.69 6.32
CA LEU A 540 2.48 -22.39 6.32
C LEU A 540 2.01 -21.98 7.72
N PHE A 541 1.37 -22.88 8.46
CA PHE A 541 0.93 -22.61 9.83
C PHE A 541 2.12 -22.42 10.78
N THR A 542 3.13 -23.29 10.69
CA THR A 542 4.36 -23.18 11.49
C THR A 542 5.06 -21.84 11.28
N ALA A 543 5.14 -21.37 10.03
CA ALA A 543 5.76 -20.08 9.69
C ALA A 543 5.06 -18.88 10.33
N VAL A 544 3.82 -19.01 10.78
CA VAL A 544 3.05 -17.95 11.43
C VAL A 544 2.81 -18.18 12.92
N GLY A 545 3.36 -19.25 13.49
CA GLY A 545 3.27 -19.59 14.92
C GLY A 545 2.08 -20.49 15.28
N GLY A 546 1.49 -21.15 14.29
CA GLY A 546 0.40 -22.11 14.47
C GLY A 546 0.83 -23.56 14.22
N THR A 547 -0.14 -24.47 14.34
CA THR A 547 0.00 -25.90 14.07
C THR A 547 -1.18 -26.41 13.25
N PHE A 548 -0.94 -27.43 12.42
CA PHE A 548 -1.99 -28.12 11.66
C PHE A 548 -1.70 -29.63 11.63
N PRO A 549 -2.14 -30.41 12.63
CA PRO A 549 -1.92 -31.85 12.65
C PRO A 549 -2.71 -32.57 11.54
N ASP A 550 -2.27 -33.77 11.17
CA ASP A 550 -3.08 -34.72 10.41
C ASP A 550 -4.25 -35.27 11.25
N GLY A 551 -5.11 -36.03 10.59
CA GLY A 551 -6.18 -36.78 11.25
C GLY A 551 -7.55 -36.14 11.12
N LEU A 552 -8.45 -36.56 12.01
CA LEU A 552 -9.87 -36.29 11.96
C LEU A 552 -10.21 -34.92 12.58
N TYR A 553 -11.04 -34.13 11.92
CA TYR A 553 -11.51 -32.82 12.37
C TYR A 553 -13.03 -32.79 12.50
N ASN A 554 -13.51 -32.26 13.63
CA ASN A 554 -14.92 -31.94 13.84
C ASN A 554 -15.35 -30.84 12.86
N VAL A 555 -16.55 -30.99 12.30
CA VAL A 555 -17.18 -30.03 11.39
C VAL A 555 -18.62 -29.83 11.83
N ALA A 556 -19.07 -28.58 11.90
CA ALA A 556 -20.46 -28.29 12.19
C ALA A 556 -21.35 -28.56 10.96
N GLY A 557 -22.56 -29.08 11.19
CA GLY A 557 -23.52 -29.38 10.12
C GLY A 557 -23.27 -30.71 9.39
N GLY A 558 -23.97 -30.89 8.26
CA GLY A 558 -23.88 -32.08 7.42
C GLY A 558 -24.71 -33.29 7.88
N PHE A 559 -25.63 -33.16 8.85
CA PHE A 559 -26.36 -34.32 9.38
C PHE A 559 -27.53 -34.75 8.50
N THR A 560 -27.84 -36.04 8.37
CA THR A 560 -29.00 -36.47 7.57
C THR A 560 -30.28 -36.61 8.41
N LEU A 561 -31.43 -36.12 7.94
CA LEU A 561 -32.73 -36.37 8.62
C LEU A 561 -33.08 -37.86 8.75
N ALA A 562 -32.53 -38.70 7.86
CA ALA A 562 -32.81 -40.13 7.80
C ALA A 562 -31.86 -41.00 8.67
N GLY A 563 -30.93 -40.41 9.42
CA GLY A 563 -29.99 -41.17 10.27
C GLY A 563 -29.11 -40.32 11.19
N ASN A 564 -28.40 -40.95 12.13
CA ASN A 564 -27.45 -40.28 13.05
C ASN A 564 -26.07 -40.01 12.44
N ARG A 565 -25.99 -39.67 11.15
CA ARG A 565 -24.69 -39.52 10.48
C ARG A 565 -24.08 -38.15 10.76
N VAL A 566 -23.02 -38.14 11.56
CA VAL A 566 -22.17 -36.96 11.80
C VAL A 566 -20.99 -37.01 10.86
N HIS A 567 -20.69 -35.89 10.20
CA HIS A 567 -19.64 -35.79 9.22
C HIS A 567 -18.37 -35.14 9.78
N TYR A 568 -17.23 -35.53 9.21
CA TYR A 568 -15.91 -35.06 9.57
C TYR A 568 -15.08 -34.81 8.31
N ILE A 569 -14.00 -34.06 8.50
CA ILE A 569 -12.93 -33.90 7.54
C ILE A 569 -11.70 -34.63 8.06
N VAL A 570 -11.01 -35.38 7.21
CA VAL A 570 -9.72 -36.01 7.52
C VAL A 570 -8.63 -35.33 6.73
N ALA A 571 -7.60 -34.83 7.40
CA ALA A 571 -6.37 -34.37 6.78
C ALA A 571 -5.37 -35.53 6.63
N GLN A 572 -5.21 -36.02 5.40
CA GLN A 572 -4.17 -36.99 5.01
C GLN A 572 -2.98 -36.27 4.34
N PRO A 573 -1.82 -36.94 4.16
CA PRO A 573 -0.64 -36.32 3.54
C PRO A 573 -0.90 -35.60 2.20
N THR A 574 -1.77 -36.15 1.36
CA THR A 574 -2.00 -35.70 -0.04
C THR A 574 -3.43 -35.27 -0.35
N ARG A 575 -4.36 -35.37 0.60
CA ARG A 575 -5.77 -35.06 0.39
C ARG A 575 -6.52 -34.76 1.69
N ILE A 576 -7.63 -34.07 1.53
CA ILE A 576 -8.72 -34.02 2.50
C ILE A 576 -9.74 -35.08 2.09
N VAL A 577 -10.17 -35.92 3.03
CA VAL A 577 -11.24 -36.90 2.83
C VAL A 577 -12.44 -36.51 3.67
N THR A 578 -13.64 -36.55 3.10
CA THR A 578 -14.87 -36.42 3.87
C THR A 578 -15.29 -37.80 4.38
N THR A 579 -15.60 -37.91 5.66
CA THR A 579 -16.03 -39.17 6.30
C THR A 579 -17.23 -38.93 7.21
N TRP A 580 -17.96 -39.98 7.58
CA TRP A 580 -19.10 -39.89 8.50
C TRP A 580 -19.15 -41.07 9.46
N THR A 581 -19.85 -40.91 10.58
CA THR A 581 -20.12 -42.01 11.52
C THR A 581 -21.46 -41.87 12.21
N GLN A 582 -22.01 -43.00 12.67
CA GLN A 582 -23.18 -43.07 13.54
C GLN A 582 -22.83 -43.03 15.03
N MET A 583 -21.56 -43.22 15.39
CA MET A 583 -21.06 -43.32 16.77
C MET A 583 -20.14 -42.15 17.12
N ALA A 584 -20.59 -40.92 16.82
CA ALA A 584 -19.79 -39.70 17.00
C ALA A 584 -19.55 -39.32 18.48
N ASP A 585 -20.19 -40.05 19.39
CA ASP A 585 -19.96 -40.06 20.83
C ASP A 585 -18.72 -40.87 21.24
N MET A 586 -18.16 -41.69 20.35
CA MET A 586 -17.03 -42.58 20.65
C MET A 586 -15.69 -42.10 20.08
N PHE A 587 -15.70 -41.13 19.16
CA PHE A 587 -14.54 -40.79 18.35
C PHE A 587 -14.12 -39.32 18.53
N PRO A 588 -13.12 -39.05 19.39
CA PRO A 588 -12.55 -37.72 19.51
C PRO A 588 -11.91 -37.27 18.19
N ALA A 589 -12.16 -36.03 17.81
CA ALA A 589 -11.58 -35.39 16.64
C ALA A 589 -11.06 -34.00 16.98
N HIS A 590 -10.10 -33.51 16.20
CA HIS A 590 -9.55 -32.17 16.33
C HIS A 590 -10.64 -31.12 16.23
N VAL A 591 -10.64 -30.16 17.15
CA VAL A 591 -11.49 -28.98 17.10
C VAL A 591 -10.64 -27.81 16.59
N ARG A 592 -10.90 -27.35 15.36
CA ARG A 592 -10.28 -26.16 14.75
C ARG A 592 -11.28 -25.00 14.75
N PRO A 593 -11.20 -24.06 15.69
CA PRO A 593 -12.16 -22.97 15.79
C PRO A 593 -12.00 -21.94 14.68
N PHE A 594 -13.10 -21.32 14.29
CA PHE A 594 -13.15 -20.16 13.39
C PHE A 594 -13.77 -18.98 14.10
N VAL A 595 -13.55 -17.76 13.59
CA VAL A 595 -14.08 -16.53 14.17
C VAL A 595 -14.44 -15.53 13.10
N HIS A 596 -15.52 -14.77 13.33
CA HIS A 596 -15.85 -13.58 12.54
C HIS A 596 -15.22 -12.33 13.13
N PHE A 597 -14.89 -11.36 12.28
CA PHE A 597 -14.28 -10.08 12.70
C PHE A 597 -14.66 -8.94 11.74
#